data_AF-A0A6N9TRG7-F1
#
_entry.id   AF-A0A6N9TRG7-F1
#
_cell.length_a   1.000
_cell.length_b   1.000
_cell.length_c   1.000
_cell.angle_alpha   90.00
_cell.angle_beta   90.00
_cell.angle_gamma   90.00
#
_symmetry.space_group_name_H-M   'P 1'
#
loop_
_entity.id
_entity.type
_entity.pdbx_description
1 polymer ?
#
loop_
_entity_poly.entity_id
_entity_poly.type
_entity_poly.pdbx_seq_one_letter_code
_entity_poly.pdbx_strand_id
1 'polypeptide(L)' 'WLRVEEKYPVGTTVEGTVVSLTDYGAFVELEEGVEGLIHVSELGPGKVKTPVGMFEEGQEVTAKVIHV' A
#
# COMPACT_ATOMS: atom_id res chain seq x y z
N TRP A 1 -11.60 -13.72 13.56
CA TRP A 1 -12.52 -12.91 12.74
C TRP A 1 -12.57 -11.49 13.29
N LEU A 2 -11.46 -10.75 13.19
CA LEU A 2 -11.49 -9.29 13.31
C LEU A 2 -11.52 -8.78 11.88
N ARG A 3 -12.58 -8.07 11.51
CA ARG A 3 -12.68 -7.45 10.19
C ARG A 3 -11.67 -6.30 10.15
N VAL A 4 -10.68 -6.41 9.29
CA VAL A 4 -9.74 -5.34 8.91
C VAL A 4 -10.49 -4.02 8.66
N GLU A 5 -11.68 -4.13 8.07
CA GLU A 5 -12.66 -3.08 7.80
C GLU A 5 -12.99 -2.20 9.02
N GLU A 6 -13.01 -2.75 10.24
CA GLU A 6 -13.35 -2.00 11.46
C GLU A 6 -12.12 -1.36 12.12
N LYS A 7 -10.94 -1.94 11.92
CA LYS A 7 -9.67 -1.43 12.47
C LYS A 7 -9.10 -0.27 11.64
N TYR A 8 -9.33 -0.29 10.34
CA TYR A 8 -8.72 0.64 9.39
C TYR A 8 -9.79 1.39 8.58
N PRO A 9 -10.45 2.40 9.16
CA PRO A 9 -11.42 3.19 8.43
C PRO A 9 -10.76 3.95 7.28
N VAL A 10 -11.48 4.08 6.16
CA VAL A 10 -11.07 4.88 5.01
C VAL A 10 -10.65 6.29 5.46
N GLY A 11 -9.47 6.71 5.03
CA GLY A 11 -8.84 7.97 5.42
C GLY A 11 -7.79 7.82 6.52
N THR A 12 -7.63 6.65 7.12
CA THR A 12 -6.58 6.39 8.11
C THR A 12 -5.23 6.19 7.44
N THR A 13 -4.20 6.74 8.06
CA THR A 13 -2.81 6.49 7.69
C THR A 13 -2.33 5.23 8.38
N VAL A 14 -1.77 4.31 7.61
CA VAL A 14 -1.26 3.02 8.05
C VAL A 14 0.20 2.89 7.64
N GLU A 15 0.99 2.23 8.48
CA GLU A 15 2.39 1.91 8.19
C GLU A 15 2.45 0.44 7.81
N GLY A 16 3.19 0.12 6.74
CA GLY A 16 3.41 -1.26 6.35
C GLY A 16 4.66 -1.43 5.53
N THR A 17 5.00 -2.67 5.29
CA THR A 17 6.22 -3.04 4.57
C THR A 17 5.87 -3.51 3.19
N VAL A 18 6.60 -3.01 2.20
CA VAL A 18 6.45 -3.48 0.82
C VAL A 18 6.95 -4.91 0.75
N VAL A 19 6.06 -5.87 0.56
CA VAL A 19 6.43 -7.29 0.44
C VAL A 19 6.71 -7.69 -0.99
N SER A 20 6.13 -6.98 -1.97
CA SER A 20 6.39 -7.23 -3.38
C SER A 20 6.04 -6.03 -4.24
N LEU A 21 6.87 -5.75 -5.24
CA LEU A 21 6.64 -4.72 -6.24
C LEU A 21 6.44 -5.37 -7.60
N THR A 22 5.43 -4.90 -8.34
CA THR A 22 5.13 -5.38 -9.69
C THR A 22 4.94 -4.18 -10.62
N ASP A 23 5.05 -4.40 -11.93
CA ASP A 23 4.83 -3.34 -12.93
C ASP A 23 3.44 -2.70 -12.89
N TYR A 24 2.44 -3.40 -12.32
CA TYR A 24 1.06 -2.92 -12.23
C TYR A 24 0.66 -2.48 -10.80
N GLY A 25 1.50 -2.71 -9.79
CA GLY A 25 1.19 -2.29 -8.42
C GLY A 25 2.24 -2.66 -7.38
N ALA A 26 2.02 -2.22 -6.14
CA ALA A 26 2.83 -2.54 -4.98
C ALA A 26 1.98 -3.26 -3.94
N PHE A 27 2.48 -4.38 -3.42
CA PHE A 27 1.90 -5.09 -2.29
C PHE A 27 2.57 -4.62 -1.00
N VAL A 28 1.75 -4.13 -0.09
CA VAL A 28 2.17 -3.61 1.22
C VAL A 28 1.48 -4.43 2.29
N GLU A 29 2.25 -5.09 3.13
CA GLU A 29 1.74 -5.80 4.30
C GLU A 29 1.71 -4.84 5.50
N LEU A 30 0.54 -4.69 6.12
CA LEU A 30 0.34 -3.77 7.25
C LEU A 30 0.41 -4.49 8.60
N GLU A 31 -0.20 -5.68 8.70
CA GLU A 31 -0.30 -6.51 9.92
C GLU A 31 -0.51 -7.98 9.49
N GLU A 32 -0.29 -8.94 10.39
CA GLU A 32 -0.54 -10.37 10.12
C GLU A 32 -1.97 -10.61 9.62
N GLY A 33 -2.10 -10.86 8.31
CA GLY A 33 -3.39 -11.07 7.63
C GLY A 33 -4.00 -9.83 6.97
N VAL A 34 -3.26 -8.72 6.88
CA VAL A 34 -3.70 -7.47 6.24
C VAL A 34 -2.73 -7.06 5.14
N GLU A 35 -3.15 -7.25 3.90
CA GLU A 35 -2.38 -6.91 2.70
C GLU A 35 -3.11 -5.80 1.93
N GLY A 36 -2.40 -4.72 1.63
CA GLY A 36 -2.85 -3.62 0.79
C GLY A 36 -2.19 -3.68 -0.58
N LEU A 37 -3.01 -3.62 -1.64
CA LEU A 37 -2.52 -3.47 -3.00
C LEU A 37 -2.66 -2.01 -3.45
N ILE A 38 -1.54 -1.41 -3.83
CA ILE A 38 -1.51 -0.08 -4.41
C ILE A 38 -1.39 -0.23 -5.93
N HIS A 39 -2.44 0.12 -6.67
CA HIS A 39 -2.42 0.06 -8.13
C HIS A 39 -1.58 1.22 -8.69
N VAL A 40 -0.78 0.98 -9.73
CA VAL A 40 0.07 2.04 -10.33
C VAL A 40 -0.72 3.23 -10.85
N SER A 41 -1.99 3.04 -11.20
CA SER A 41 -2.89 4.12 -11.63
C SER A 41 -3.22 5.11 -10.52
N GLU A 42 -3.12 4.71 -9.24
CA GLU A 42 -3.37 5.59 -8.09
C GLU A 42 -2.12 6.28 -7.56
N LEU A 43 -0.93 5.94 -8.07
CA LEU A 43 0.33 6.64 -7.76
C LEU A 43 0.42 8.07 -8.36
N GLY A 44 -0.65 8.54 -9.02
CA GLY A 44 -0.88 9.94 -9.37
C GLY A 44 -0.40 10.37 -10.77
N PRO A 45 -1.15 11.25 -11.47
CA PRO A 45 -0.85 11.68 -12.85
C PRO A 45 0.25 12.77 -12.96
N GLY A 46 1.13 12.90 -11.96
CA GLY A 46 2.08 13.99 -11.83
C GLY A 46 3.51 13.50 -11.61
N LYS A 47 4.21 13.16 -12.70
CA LYS A 47 5.66 12.87 -12.72
C LYS A 47 6.13 11.83 -11.68
N VAL A 48 5.57 10.63 -11.68
CA VAL A 48 6.21 9.50 -10.98
C VAL A 48 6.23 8.33 -11.95
N LYS A 49 7.42 8.01 -12.45
CA LYS A 49 7.58 7.09 -13.58
C LYS A 49 7.42 5.62 -13.20
N THR A 50 7.57 5.26 -11.92
CA THR A 50 7.42 3.87 -11.45
C THR A 50 7.45 3.83 -9.91
N PRO A 51 6.64 3.00 -9.21
CA PRO A 51 6.86 2.69 -7.79
C PRO A 51 8.23 2.04 -7.54
N VAL A 52 8.76 1.34 -8.55
CA VAL A 52 10.09 0.66 -8.63
C VAL A 52 11.30 1.61 -8.46
N GLY A 53 11.09 2.89 -8.14
CA GLY A 53 12.16 3.82 -7.78
C GLY A 53 11.88 4.69 -6.56
N MET A 54 10.71 4.55 -5.91
CA MET A 54 10.38 5.24 -4.65
C MET A 54 10.31 4.29 -3.46
N PHE A 55 10.07 3.00 -3.73
CA PHE A 55 9.90 1.97 -2.74
C PHE A 55 10.75 0.76 -3.13
N GLU A 56 11.42 0.17 -2.16
CA GLU A 56 12.19 -1.07 -2.30
C GLU A 56 11.41 -2.22 -1.63
N GLU A 57 11.59 -3.44 -2.13
CA GLU A 57 11.06 -4.63 -1.47
C GLU A 57 11.69 -4.73 -0.07
N GLY A 58 10.86 -4.81 0.97
CA GLY A 58 11.28 -4.76 2.37
C GLY A 58 11.35 -3.34 2.97
N GLN A 59 11.00 -2.30 2.22
CA GLN A 59 10.96 -0.93 2.73
C GLN A 59 9.65 -0.66 3.50
N GLU A 60 9.77 0.02 4.64
CA GLU A 60 8.63 0.56 5.39
C GLU A 60 8.07 1.79 4.68
N VAL A 61 6.75 1.78 4.47
CA VAL A 61 6.01 2.82 3.76
C VAL A 61 4.77 3.21 4.54
N THR A 62 4.46 4.50 4.50
CA THR A 62 3.24 5.03 5.08
C THR A 62 2.20 5.20 3.98
N ALA A 63 1.14 4.39 4.02
CA ALA A 63 0.04 4.42 3.07
C ALA A 63 -1.23 5.00 3.72
N LYS A 64 -2.15 5.52 2.90
CA LYS A 64 -3.46 5.98 3.36
C LYS A 64 -4.53 5.07 2.81
N VAL A 65 -5.38 4.55 3.68
CA VAL A 65 -6.50 3.69 3.26
C VAL A 65 -7.50 4.53 2.50
N ILE A 66 -7.68 4.23 1.23
CA ILE A 66 -8.63 4.91 0.34
C ILE A 66 -9.91 4.08 0.16
N HIS A 67 -9.79 2.76 0.26
CA HIS A 67 -10.90 1.81 0.25
C HIS A 67 -10.52 0.57 1.09
N VAL A 68 -11.51 -0.04 1.74
CA VAL A 68 -11.39 -1.33 2.47
C VAL A 68 -12.39 -2.32 1.93
#